data_AF-A0A2M7R1H7-F1
#
_entry.id   AF-A0A2M7R1H7-F1
#
_cell.length_a   1.000
_cell.length_b   1.000
_cell.length_c   1.000
_cell.angle_alpha   90.00
_cell.angle_beta   90.00
_cell.angle_gamma   90.00
#
_symmetry.space_group_name_H-M   'P 1'
#
loop_
_entity.id
_entity.type
_entity.pdbx_description
1 polymer ?
#
loop_
_entity_poly.entity_id
_entity_poly.type
_entity_poly.pdbx_seq_one_letter_code
_entity_poly.pdbx_strand_id
1 'polypeptide(L)'
;MGTTVKQANFLLPEDLLDELKKSVAKREQSKVVTEALKKELKRMKLEKAIQSSFGAWKHEDHPELKKGTGTFIRKLRRSARMSR
;
A
#
# COMPACT_ATOMS: atom_id res chain seq x y z
N MET A 1 7.18 -23.24 -0.68
CA MET A 1 8.14 -22.36 -1.40
C MET A 1 9.00 -21.67 -0.36
N GLY A 2 10.20 -22.17 -0.07
CA GLY A 2 11.09 -21.56 0.94
C GLY A 2 11.55 -20.18 0.46
N THR A 3 11.38 -19.14 1.29
CA THR A 3 11.89 -17.80 0.97
C THR A 3 13.41 -17.84 0.99
N THR A 4 14.03 -17.70 -0.18
CA THR A 4 15.48 -17.56 -0.31
C THR A 4 15.90 -16.20 0.26
N VAL A 5 16.76 -16.21 1.28
CA VAL A 5 17.27 -14.99 1.91
C VAL A 5 18.60 -14.63 1.23
N LYS A 6 18.75 -13.39 0.76
CA LYS A 6 20.01 -12.85 0.24
C LYS A 6 20.53 -11.78 1.19
N GLN A 7 21.83 -11.80 1.48
CA GLN A 7 22.49 -10.74 2.24
C GLN A 7 22.59 -9.49 1.38
N ALA A 8 22.19 -8.35 1.95
CA ALA A 8 22.37 -7.05 1.33
C ALA A 8 23.42 -6.27 2.12
N ASN A 9 24.41 -5.71 1.42
CA ASN A 9 25.46 -4.90 2.01
C ASN A 9 25.01 -3.44 1.98
N PHE A 10 24.41 -2.97 3.07
CA PHE A 10 24.05 -1.57 3.26
C PHE A 10 24.68 -1.06 4.56
N LEU A 11 25.11 0.19 4.55
CA LEU A 11 25.64 0.86 5.72
C LEU A 11 24.47 1.40 6.56
N LEU A 12 24.47 1.10 7.85
CA LEU A 12 23.58 1.76 8.80
C LEU A 12 24.42 2.61 9.76
N PRO A 13 23.89 3.75 10.23
CA PRO A 13 24.51 4.51 11.31
C PRO A 13 24.72 3.63 12.55
N GLU A 14 25.87 3.80 13.22
CA GLU A 14 26.19 3.05 14.44
C GLU A 14 25.17 3.29 15.54
N ASP A 15 24.75 4.54 15.73
CA ASP A 15 23.76 4.93 16.75
C ASP A 15 22.45 4.12 16.62
N LEU A 16 21.98 3.95 15.38
CA LEU A 16 20.75 3.22 15.07
C LEU A 16 20.92 1.72 15.30
N LEU A 17 22.09 1.16 14.93
CA LEU A 17 22.38 -0.25 15.20
C LEU A 17 22.46 -0.54 16.70
N ASP A 18 23.02 0.39 17.48
CA ASP A 18 23.12 0.22 18.93
C ASP A 18 21.77 0.37 19.63
N GLU A 19 20.92 1.28 19.17
CA GLU A 19 19.53 1.36 19.62
C GLU A 19 18.75 0.08 19.27
N LEU A 20 18.93 -0.47 18.07
CA LEU A 20 18.31 -1.73 17.65
C LEU A 20 18.80 -2.91 18.50
N LYS A 21 20.09 -2.98 18.84
CA LYS A 21 20.65 -4.03 19.71
C LYS A 21 20.15 -3.92 21.15
N LYS A 22 19.93 -2.70 21.66
CA LYS A 22 19.39 -2.47 23.00
C LYS A 22 17.91 -2.82 23.10
N SER A 23 17.14 -2.57 22.05
CA SER A 23 15.69 -2.76 22.03
C SER A 23 15.24 -4.15 21.58
N VAL A 24 16.01 -4.83 20.72
CA VAL A 24 15.59 -6.07 20.05
C VAL A 24 16.64 -7.17 20.18
N ALA A 25 16.19 -8.37 20.56
CA ALA A 25 17.04 -9.56 20.66
C ALA A 25 17.68 -9.92 19.31
N LYS A 26 18.94 -10.39 19.32
CA LYS A 26 19.74 -10.67 18.09
C LYS A 26 19.03 -11.46 16.99
N ARG A 27 18.17 -12.42 17.34
CA ARG A 27 17.44 -13.27 16.38
C ARG A 27 16.21 -12.60 15.75
N GLU A 28 15.73 -11.50 16.32
CA GLU A 28 14.56 -10.76 15.83
C GLU A 28 14.92 -9.49 15.07
N GLN A 29 16.18 -9.03 15.14
CA GLN A 29 16.65 -7.82 14.46
C GLN A 29 16.40 -7.85 12.95
N SER A 30 16.68 -8.98 12.29
CA SER A 30 16.44 -9.15 10.86
C SER A 30 14.95 -9.07 10.50
N LYS A 31 14.07 -9.58 11.38
CA LYS A 31 12.61 -9.49 11.21
C LYS A 31 12.13 -8.05 11.33
N VAL A 32 12.60 -7.32 12.35
CA VAL A 32 12.25 -5.91 12.56
C VAL A 32 12.71 -5.05 11.38
N VAL A 33 13.95 -5.24 10.91
CA VAL A 33 14.46 -4.51 9.74
C VAL A 33 13.64 -4.85 8.49
N THR A 34 13.30 -6.13 8.30
CA THR A 34 12.49 -6.56 7.15
C THR A 34 11.09 -5.95 7.18
N GLU A 35 10.44 -5.91 8.34
CA GLU A 35 9.10 -5.33 8.52
C GLU A 35 9.12 -3.82 8.30
N ALA A 36 10.10 -3.11 8.86
CA ALA A 36 10.29 -1.67 8.65
C ALA A 36 10.51 -1.35 7.16
N LEU A 37 11.39 -2.11 6.48
CA LEU A 37 11.67 -1.92 5.07
C LEU A 37 10.44 -2.20 4.19
N LYS A 38 9.67 -3.26 4.50
CA LYS A 38 8.41 -3.56 3.81
C LYS A 38 7.40 -2.42 3.96
N LYS A 39 7.29 -1.85 5.16
CA LYS A 39 6.36 -0.74 5.45
C LYS A 39 6.73 0.50 4.65
N GLU A 40 8.00 0.89 4.65
CA GLU A 40 8.45 2.07 3.89
C GLU A 40 8.34 1.88 2.38
N LEU A 41 8.71 0.71 1.85
CA LEU A 41 8.52 0.42 0.43
C LEU A 41 7.04 0.47 0.03
N LYS A 42 6.14 -0.01 0.91
CA LYS A 42 4.69 0.07 0.66
C LYS A 42 4.20 1.51 0.66
N ARG A 43 4.69 2.35 1.59
CA ARG A 43 4.38 3.78 1.66
C ARG A 43 4.80 4.50 0.38
N MET A 44 6.05 4.32 -0.06
CA MET A 44 6.55 4.93 -1.30
C MET A 44 5.76 4.48 -2.53
N LYS A 45 5.40 3.19 -2.61
CA LYS A 45 4.55 2.67 -3.70
C LYS A 45 3.17 3.30 -3.70
N LEU A 46 2.56 3.43 -2.52
CA LEU A 46 1.24 4.05 -2.38
C LEU A 46 1.27 5.51 -2.80
N GLU A 47 2.28 6.27 -2.35
CA GLU A 47 2.44 7.67 -2.72
C GLU A 47 2.55 7.86 -4.23
N LYS A 48 3.41 7.05 -4.88
CA LYS A 48 3.52 7.03 -6.35
C LYS A 48 2.20 6.68 -7.01
N ALA A 49 1.49 5.67 -6.50
CA ALA A 49 0.19 5.26 -7.04
C ALA A 49 -0.86 6.36 -6.93
N ILE A 50 -0.92 7.07 -5.80
CA ILE A 50 -1.82 8.21 -5.60
C ILE A 50 -1.49 9.33 -6.58
N GLN A 51 -0.21 9.68 -6.72
CA GLN A 51 0.23 10.71 -7.66
C GLN A 51 -0.09 10.33 -9.11
N SER A 52 0.15 9.08 -9.50
CA SER A 52 -0.12 8.60 -10.87
C SER A 52 -1.61 8.43 -11.17
N SER A 53 -2.42 8.09 -10.16
CA SER A 53 -3.86 7.92 -10.30
C SER A 53 -4.64 9.22 -10.10
N PHE A 54 -3.98 10.29 -9.68
CA PHE A 54 -4.59 11.61 -9.61
C PHE A 54 -5.03 12.05 -11.00
N GLY A 55 -6.33 12.24 -11.17
CA GLY A 55 -6.92 12.56 -12.48
C GLY A 55 -7.11 11.37 -13.42
N ALA A 56 -6.86 10.14 -12.97
CA ALA A 56 -7.20 8.92 -13.73
C ALA A 56 -8.71 8.68 -13.83
N TRP A 57 -9.51 9.34 -12.97
CA TRP A 57 -10.97 9.27 -13.01
C TRP A 57 -11.54 10.61 -13.46
N LYS A 58 -11.72 10.78 -14.78
CA LYS A 58 -12.34 11.99 -15.35
C LYS A 58 -13.82 11.78 -15.61
N HIS A 59 -14.57 12.87 -15.60
CA HIS A 59 -16.00 12.86 -15.95
C HIS A 59 -16.27 12.55 -17.43
N GLU A 60 -15.27 12.78 -18.29
CA GLU A 60 -15.32 12.46 -19.72
C GLU A 60 -15.28 10.94 -19.95
N ASP A 61 -14.45 10.24 -19.18
CA ASP A 61 -14.29 8.77 -19.27
C ASP A 61 -15.47 8.03 -18.61
N HIS A 62 -16.18 8.68 -17.68
CA HIS A 62 -17.27 8.08 -16.89
C HIS A 62 -18.52 8.98 -16.81
N PRO A 63 -19.26 9.18 -17.92
CA PRO A 63 -20.47 10.01 -17.95
C PRO A 63 -21.60 9.47 -17.05
N GLU A 64 -21.64 8.16 -16.80
CA GLU A 64 -22.61 7.49 -15.92
C GLU A 64 -22.51 7.93 -14.46
N LEU A 65 -21.33 8.41 -14.04
CA LEU A 65 -21.05 8.91 -12.69
C LEU A 65 -21.15 10.43 -12.57
N LYS A 66 -21.48 11.14 -13.67
CA LYS A 66 -21.59 12.61 -13.71
C LYS A 66 -22.63 13.17 -12.73
N LYS A 67 -23.68 12.41 -12.43
CA LYS A 67 -24.72 12.77 -11.43
C LYS A 67 -24.36 12.32 -9.99
N GLY A 68 -23.09 11.98 -9.76
CA GLY A 68 -22.56 11.52 -8.49
C GLY A 68 -22.73 10.01 -8.25
N THR A 69 -21.78 9.43 -7.54
CA THR A 69 -21.71 7.98 -7.24
C THR A 69 -22.97 7.45 -6.57
N GLY A 70 -23.62 8.26 -5.72
CA GLY A 70 -24.86 7.87 -5.03
C GLY A 70 -26.04 7.59 -5.98
N THR A 71 -26.18 8.37 -7.05
CA THR A 71 -27.25 8.15 -8.04
C THR A 71 -26.97 6.93 -8.91
N PHE A 72 -25.71 6.70 -9.26
CA PHE A 72 -25.25 5.51 -9.96
C PHE A 72 -25.52 4.23 -9.17
N ILE A 73 -25.10 4.17 -7.90
CA ILE A 73 -25.35 3.01 -7.02
C ILE A 73 -26.86 2.77 -6.85
N ARG A 74 -27.67 3.83 -6.74
CA ARG A 74 -29.12 3.70 -6.62
C ARG A 74 -29.76 3.10 -7.88
N LYS A 75 -29.30 3.49 -9.08
CA LYS A 75 -29.72 2.87 -10.35
C LYS A 75 -29.33 1.40 -10.41
N LEU A 76 -28.09 1.07 -10.05
CA LEU A 76 -27.59 -0.31 -10.02
C LEU A 76 -28.42 -1.20 -9.09
N ARG A 77 -28.76 -0.70 -7.89
CA ARG A 77 -29.60 -1.42 -6.93
C ARG A 77 -31.05 -1.57 -7.38
N ARG A 78 -31.59 -0.62 -8.16
CA ARG A 78 -32.94 -0.73 -8.72
C ARG A 78 -33.00 -1.79 -9.82
N SER A 79 -32.01 -1.86 -10.72
CA SER A 79 -32.01 -2.89 -11.77
C SER A 79 -31.89 -4.30 -11.20
N ALA A 80 -31.07 -4.50 -10.15
CA ALA A 80 -30.93 -5.79 -9.47
C ALA A 80 -32.20 -6.26 -8.74
N ARG A 81 -33.03 -5.31 -8.27
CA ARG A 81 -34.32 -5.61 -7.60
C ARG A 81 -35.46 -5.89 -8.56
N MET A 82 -35.35 -5.46 -9.81
CA MET A 82 -36.33 -5.70 -10.87
C MET A 82 -36.12 -7.05 -11.58
N SER A 83 -35.04 -7.76 -11.25
CA SER A 83 -34.65 -9.06 -11.83
C SER A 83 -34.96 -10.25 -10.91
N ARG A 84 -35.72 -10.05 -9.83
CA ARG A 84 -36.28 -11.09 -8.95
C ARG A 84 -37.79 -11.04 -9.02
#